data_AF-A0AAW1BI13-F1
#
_entry.id   AF-A0AAW1BI13-F1
#
_cell.length_a   1.000
_cell.length_b   1.000
_cell.length_c   1.000
_cell.angle_alpha   90.00
_cell.angle_beta   90.00
_cell.angle_gamma   90.00
#
_symmetry.space_group_name_H-M   'P 1'
#
loop_
_entity.id
_entity.type
_entity.pdbx_description
1 polymer ?
#
loop_
_entity_poly.entity_id
_entity_poly.type
_entity_poly.pdbx_seq_one_letter_code
_entity_poly.pdbx_strand_id
1 'polypeptide(L)'
;MSGLQLPECRSQPHERSPFALSGNFEVGVHIADVSYFVPEGTALDDVASERATSVYLVQKVIPMLPQLLCEELCSLNPMTDRLTFSVIWKLTPQGKILDEWFGRTVIQSCMKLSYDHAQSMIEDPGRVFGAEELPPVSPRHTVAEVHQAVLSLHEIARQLRQQRFTDGALRLDQMKLSFTLDKETGMPQGCYSYQYRDSNKLVEEFMLLANMAVAHRIYRAFPAKALLRRHPPPQTKMLHDLMAFCNQMGLEIECTSAGALHKSLNETFGNDQYSEARKEVLTNMFSRPMQMAVYFCTGMLKNETLFRHYALNVPLYTHFTSPIRRFPDIVVHRLLSASLGLGPAPRMEKAEMQKRAEHCNDRKMASKRVQELSVDLFFGVFVKECGPLESEAMVMGVLNEAFDVLVLRFGVQKRIYCNALPLVGFQFQKVGKKPQLSLVWEPQSTEQDAPQQVITIFALVDVVLRVDSGAVKYSAVLKRPGGGDFFSLGR
;
A
#
# COMPACT_ATOMS: atom_id res chain seq x y z
N MET A 1 12.30 12.94 -1.29
CA MET A 1 11.11 13.44 -2.01
C MET A 1 9.89 13.36 -1.11
N SER A 2 9.16 14.48 -0.98
CA SER A 2 7.97 14.77 -0.13
C SER A 2 8.01 14.23 1.31
N GLY A 3 8.17 15.13 2.28
CA GLY A 3 7.93 14.79 3.69
C GLY A 3 6.47 14.42 3.94
N LEU A 4 6.14 14.03 5.18
CA LEU A 4 4.76 13.76 5.56
C LEU A 4 3.92 15.02 5.33
N GLN A 5 2.92 14.92 4.47
CA GLN A 5 1.99 16.01 4.19
C GLN A 5 0.71 15.75 4.98
N LEU A 6 0.70 16.22 6.22
CA LEU A 6 -0.46 16.14 7.09
C LEU A 6 -1.53 17.14 6.63
N PRO A 7 -2.81 16.80 6.79
CA PRO A 7 -3.88 17.78 6.75
C PRO A 7 -3.66 18.87 7.81
N GLU A 8 -4.20 20.07 7.57
CA GLU A 8 -4.34 21.09 8.61
C GLU A 8 -5.60 20.79 9.44
N CYS A 9 -5.57 21.04 10.75
CA CYS A 9 -6.73 20.85 11.63
C CYS A 9 -6.84 22.00 12.63
N ARG A 10 -8.04 22.58 12.76
CA ARG A 10 -8.36 23.60 13.76
C ARG A 10 -9.66 23.24 14.48
N SER A 11 -9.68 23.37 15.80
CA SER A 11 -10.92 23.25 16.58
C SER A 11 -11.74 24.54 16.45
N GLN A 12 -13.05 24.44 16.19
CA GLN A 12 -13.93 25.61 16.18
C GLN A 12 -14.55 25.83 17.57
N PRO A 13 -14.47 27.04 18.15
CA PRO A 13 -15.17 27.35 19.39
C PRO A 13 -16.70 27.36 19.21
N HIS A 14 -17.44 27.03 20.28
CA HIS A 14 -18.90 26.92 20.25
C HIS A 14 -19.59 28.27 19.93
N GLU A 15 -20.40 28.31 18.87
CA GLU A 15 -21.56 29.22 18.82
C GLU A 15 -22.71 28.59 19.64
N ARG A 16 -22.84 29.05 20.89
CA ARG A 16 -24.03 28.95 21.78
C ARG A 16 -24.92 27.70 21.64
N SER A 17 -24.49 26.57 22.22
CA SER A 17 -25.42 25.51 22.65
C SER A 17 -24.84 24.75 23.85
N PRO A 18 -25.56 24.66 25.00
CA PRO A 18 -25.02 24.11 26.25
C PRO A 18 -25.03 22.58 26.35
N PHE A 19 -25.26 21.82 25.27
CA PHE A 19 -25.44 20.36 25.31
C PHE A 19 -24.53 19.52 24.39
N ALA A 20 -23.49 20.07 23.76
CA ALA A 20 -22.55 19.29 22.95
C ALA A 20 -21.18 19.16 23.64
N LEU A 21 -20.81 17.94 24.04
CA LEU A 21 -19.58 17.63 24.78
C LEU A 21 -18.29 17.53 23.93
N SER A 22 -18.29 18.03 22.68
CA SER A 22 -17.07 18.29 21.89
C SER A 22 -17.38 19.19 20.67
N GLY A 23 -16.48 20.13 20.37
CA GLY A 23 -16.60 21.04 19.23
C GLY A 23 -16.35 20.37 17.87
N ASN A 24 -16.84 20.98 16.78
CA ASN A 24 -16.54 20.53 15.42
C ASN A 24 -15.10 20.92 15.02
N PHE A 25 -14.56 20.21 14.04
CA PHE A 25 -13.22 20.42 13.50
C PHE A 25 -13.28 21.01 12.10
N GLU A 26 -12.37 21.93 11.80
CA GLU A 26 -12.07 22.34 10.43
C GLU A 26 -10.81 21.60 9.98
N VAL A 27 -10.92 20.78 8.94
CA VAL A 27 -9.81 19.98 8.41
C VAL A 27 -9.54 20.35 6.96
N GLY A 28 -8.29 20.68 6.64
CA GLY A 28 -7.85 21.04 5.29
C GLY A 28 -6.85 20.04 4.71
N VAL A 29 -7.13 19.49 3.52
CA VAL A 29 -6.17 18.75 2.71
C VAL A 29 -5.70 19.64 1.57
N HIS A 30 -4.47 20.13 1.68
CA HIS A 30 -3.87 21.07 0.72
C HIS A 30 -2.92 20.30 -0.21
N ILE A 31 -3.26 20.19 -1.50
CA ILE A 31 -2.45 19.44 -2.47
C ILE A 31 -1.68 20.41 -3.37
N ALA A 32 -0.42 20.13 -3.71
CA ALA A 32 0.36 21.00 -4.58
C ALA A 32 -0.36 21.31 -5.90
N ASP A 33 -0.46 22.59 -6.28
CA ASP A 33 -1.13 23.01 -7.52
C ASP A 33 -0.20 22.86 -8.73
N VAL A 34 0.08 21.61 -9.10
CA VAL A 34 0.90 21.30 -10.29
C VAL A 34 0.21 21.75 -11.58
N SER A 35 -1.13 21.80 -11.59
CA SER A 35 -1.91 22.23 -12.76
C SER A 35 -1.61 23.67 -13.17
N TYR A 36 -1.20 24.51 -12.22
CA TYR A 36 -0.74 25.87 -12.48
C TYR A 36 0.58 25.90 -13.27
N PHE A 37 1.53 25.02 -12.93
CA PHE A 37 2.88 24.98 -13.54
C PHE A 37 2.95 24.12 -14.81
N VAL A 38 1.96 23.27 -15.07
CA VAL A 38 1.91 22.38 -16.24
C VAL A 38 0.67 22.70 -17.08
N PRO A 39 0.71 23.75 -17.93
CA PRO A 39 -0.41 24.09 -18.80
C PRO A 39 -0.68 22.99 -19.84
N GLU A 40 -1.96 22.73 -20.08
CA GLU A 40 -2.41 21.69 -21.02
C GLU A 40 -1.93 21.98 -22.47
N GLY A 41 -1.43 20.95 -23.15
CA GLY A 41 -0.95 21.03 -24.54
C GLY A 41 0.45 21.64 -24.71
N THR A 42 1.21 21.79 -23.63
CA THR A 42 2.63 22.18 -23.69
C THR A 42 3.52 20.94 -23.79
N ALA A 43 4.77 21.10 -24.25
CA ALA A 43 5.74 20.01 -24.28
C ALA A 43 5.96 19.36 -22.89
N LEU A 44 5.81 20.15 -21.81
CA LEU A 44 5.88 19.63 -20.45
C LEU A 44 4.65 18.76 -20.09
N ASP A 45 3.45 19.15 -20.54
CA ASP A 45 2.25 18.33 -20.41
C ASP A 45 2.37 17.02 -21.19
N ASP A 46 2.90 17.08 -22.41
CA ASP A 46 3.07 15.92 -23.27
C ASP A 46 4.01 14.88 -22.64
N VAL A 47 5.18 15.30 -22.15
CA VAL A 47 6.11 14.38 -21.47
C VAL A 47 5.56 13.87 -20.14
N ALA A 48 4.80 14.69 -19.40
CA ALA A 48 4.14 14.25 -18.17
C ALA A 48 3.06 13.19 -18.47
N SER A 49 2.29 13.38 -19.55
CA SER A 49 1.29 12.44 -20.06
C SER A 49 1.96 11.14 -20.54
N GLU A 50 3.06 11.24 -21.28
CA GLU A 50 3.82 10.10 -21.78
C GLU A 50 4.39 9.25 -20.63
N ARG A 51 5.01 9.88 -19.63
CA ARG A 51 5.54 9.18 -18.45
C ARG A 51 4.42 8.63 -17.56
N ALA A 52 3.31 9.38 -17.44
CA ALA A 52 2.10 9.14 -16.65
C ALA A 52 2.26 8.98 -15.13
N THR A 53 3.39 8.44 -14.64
CA THR A 53 3.67 8.28 -13.22
C THR A 53 5.18 8.21 -12.94
N SER A 54 5.60 8.68 -11.77
CA SER A 54 6.97 8.46 -11.28
C SER A 54 7.20 6.98 -10.93
N VAL A 55 8.43 6.49 -11.11
CA VAL A 55 8.82 5.10 -10.80
C VAL A 55 9.78 5.09 -9.61
N TYR A 56 9.42 4.37 -8.54
CA TYR A 56 10.17 4.32 -7.28
C TYR A 56 11.02 3.05 -7.20
N LEU A 57 12.28 3.13 -7.56
CA LEU A 57 13.24 2.04 -7.36
C LEU A 57 13.78 2.08 -5.93
N VAL A 58 14.42 1.01 -5.49
CA VAL A 58 15.00 0.92 -4.15
C VAL A 58 16.03 2.03 -3.89
N GLN A 59 16.89 2.30 -4.87
CA GLN A 59 18.00 3.26 -4.76
C GLN A 59 17.70 4.66 -5.32
N LYS A 60 16.66 4.82 -6.15
CA LYS A 60 16.36 6.10 -6.80
C LYS A 60 14.92 6.21 -7.28
N VAL A 61 14.50 7.43 -7.59
CA VAL A 61 13.20 7.71 -8.20
C VAL A 61 13.40 8.24 -9.61
N ILE A 62 12.66 7.70 -10.57
CA ILE A 62 12.55 8.25 -11.93
C ILE A 62 11.33 9.19 -11.92
N PRO A 63 11.53 10.52 -11.94
CA PRO A 63 10.44 11.46 -11.74
C PRO A 63 9.59 11.63 -13.00
N MET A 64 8.29 11.88 -12.82
CA MET A 64 7.37 12.22 -13.91
C MET A 64 7.64 13.63 -14.46
N LEU A 65 7.94 14.59 -13.58
CA LEU A 65 8.22 15.98 -13.91
C LEU A 65 9.71 16.30 -13.69
N PRO A 66 10.23 17.41 -14.23
CA PRO A 66 11.58 17.90 -13.92
C PRO A 66 11.80 18.09 -12.42
N GLN A 67 13.04 17.87 -11.95
CA GLN A 67 13.41 17.99 -10.53
C GLN A 67 13.06 19.36 -9.94
N LEU A 68 13.29 20.45 -10.69
CA LEU A 68 12.90 21.80 -10.28
C LEU A 68 11.42 21.90 -9.87
N LEU A 69 10.51 21.25 -10.61
CA LEU A 69 9.10 21.21 -10.22
C LEU A 69 8.85 20.23 -9.07
N CYS A 70 9.42 19.02 -9.14
CA CYS A 70 9.19 17.98 -8.14
C CYS A 70 9.70 18.33 -6.74
N GLU A 71 10.84 18.99 -6.64
CA GLU A 71 11.61 19.14 -5.40
C GLU A 71 11.59 20.56 -4.86
N GLU A 72 11.54 21.55 -5.75
CA GLU A 72 11.62 22.97 -5.36
C GLU A 72 10.29 23.68 -5.48
N LEU A 73 9.63 23.72 -6.65
CA LEU A 73 8.47 24.59 -6.87
C LEU A 73 7.15 24.02 -6.36
N CYS A 74 6.85 22.76 -6.68
CA CYS A 74 5.59 22.11 -6.29
C CYS A 74 5.69 21.36 -4.96
N SER A 75 6.89 20.98 -4.51
CA SER A 75 7.07 20.36 -3.19
C SER A 75 6.64 21.34 -2.11
N LEU A 76 5.80 20.89 -1.17
CA LEU A 76 5.34 21.70 -0.05
C LEU A 76 6.41 21.78 1.05
N ASN A 77 7.57 22.34 0.69
CA ASN A 77 8.68 22.54 1.60
C ASN A 77 8.28 23.53 2.71
N PRO A 78 8.77 23.32 3.95
CA PRO A 78 8.40 24.14 5.08
C PRO A 78 8.90 25.59 4.92
N MET A 79 8.24 26.51 5.61
CA MET A 79 8.62 27.93 5.72
C MET A 79 8.70 28.68 4.38
N THR A 80 8.08 28.14 3.34
CA THR A 80 8.00 28.75 2.01
C THR A 80 6.55 28.81 1.56
N ASP A 81 6.15 29.90 0.93
CA ASP A 81 4.81 30.04 0.34
C ASP A 81 4.65 29.09 -0.86
N ARG A 82 3.53 28.38 -0.90
CA ARG A 82 3.25 27.35 -1.91
C ARG A 82 1.82 27.44 -2.40
N LEU A 83 1.67 27.34 -3.74
CA LEU A 83 0.38 27.23 -4.39
C LEU A 83 -0.19 25.83 -4.18
N THR A 84 -1.42 25.76 -3.70
CA THR A 84 -2.12 24.51 -3.44
C THR A 84 -3.55 24.54 -3.96
N PHE A 85 -4.06 23.36 -4.30
CA PHE A 85 -5.47 23.10 -4.49
C PHE A 85 -5.99 22.38 -3.24
N SER A 86 -6.88 23.03 -2.50
CA SER A 86 -7.33 22.60 -1.19
C SER A 86 -8.74 22.05 -1.22
N VAL A 87 -8.96 21.04 -0.38
CA VAL A 87 -10.28 20.59 0.07
C VAL A 87 -10.36 20.86 1.57
N ILE A 88 -11.37 21.60 2.02
CA ILE A 88 -11.57 21.97 3.42
C ILE A 88 -12.94 21.49 3.85
N TRP A 89 -13.00 20.80 4.99
CA TRP A 89 -14.25 20.33 5.57
C TRP A 89 -14.48 20.89 6.96
N LYS A 90 -15.75 21.05 7.32
CA LYS A 90 -16.18 21.04 8.72
C LYS A 90 -16.61 19.61 9.06
N LEU A 91 -15.95 19.00 10.03
CA LEU A 91 -16.16 17.61 10.44
C LEU A 91 -16.68 17.55 11.88
N THR A 92 -17.55 16.58 12.15
CA THR A 92 -17.80 16.15 13.53
C THR A 92 -16.59 15.40 14.08
N PRO A 93 -16.49 15.20 15.41
CA PRO A 93 -15.45 14.33 15.99
C PRO A 93 -15.44 12.90 15.45
N GLN A 94 -16.57 12.40 14.95
CA GLN A 94 -16.70 11.08 14.31
C GLN A 94 -16.32 11.09 12.81
N GLY A 95 -15.87 12.22 12.28
CA GLY A 95 -15.47 12.36 10.87
C GLY A 95 -16.63 12.56 9.89
N LYS A 96 -17.85 12.86 10.37
CA LYS A 96 -18.98 13.17 9.47
C LYS A 96 -18.80 14.56 8.87
N ILE A 97 -18.91 14.67 7.55
CA ILE A 97 -18.86 15.94 6.83
C ILE A 97 -20.13 16.76 7.10
N LEU A 98 -19.96 17.98 7.60
CA LEU A 98 -21.01 18.98 7.80
C LEU A 98 -21.02 20.02 6.69
N ASP A 99 -19.83 20.42 6.24
CA ASP A 99 -19.62 21.40 5.17
C ASP A 99 -18.36 21.02 4.39
N GLU A 100 -18.33 21.37 3.11
CA GLU A 100 -17.26 21.01 2.18
C GLU A 100 -16.96 22.17 1.22
N TRP A 101 -15.68 22.54 1.14
CA TRP A 101 -15.19 23.62 0.29
C TRP A 101 -14.00 23.18 -0.55
N PHE A 102 -13.94 23.66 -1.79
CA PHE A 102 -12.82 23.43 -2.71
C PHE A 102 -12.31 24.78 -3.24
N GLY A 103 -11.00 24.93 -3.37
CA GLY A 103 -10.43 26.10 -4.03
C GLY A 103 -8.91 26.11 -4.11
N ARG A 104 -8.38 26.98 -4.96
CA ARG A 104 -6.95 27.29 -4.99
C ARG A 104 -6.61 28.19 -3.80
N THR A 105 -5.52 27.88 -3.12
CA THR A 105 -5.04 28.56 -1.92
C THR A 105 -3.53 28.76 -2.00
N VAL A 106 -3.01 29.59 -1.10
CA VAL A 106 -1.58 29.69 -0.81
C VAL A 106 -1.38 29.27 0.64
N ILE A 107 -0.43 28.37 0.88
CA ILE A 107 -0.07 27.93 2.23
C ILE A 107 1.42 28.15 2.50
N GLN A 108 1.79 28.18 3.77
CA GLN A 108 3.18 28.11 4.20
C GLN A 108 3.29 27.01 5.25
N SER A 109 3.82 25.84 4.87
CA SER A 109 3.93 24.71 5.81
C SER A 109 4.82 25.09 6.99
N CYS A 110 4.33 24.92 8.22
CA CYS A 110 5.06 25.31 9.41
C CYS A 110 6.16 24.30 9.79
N MET A 111 6.08 23.06 9.32
CA MET A 111 6.96 21.97 9.74
C MET A 111 6.92 20.81 8.74
N LYS A 112 8.03 20.09 8.56
CA LYS A 112 8.12 18.92 7.68
C LYS A 112 8.31 17.64 8.50
N LEU A 113 7.21 17.06 8.96
CA LEU A 113 7.23 15.83 9.75
C LEU A 113 7.62 14.60 8.90
N SER A 114 8.15 13.58 9.57
CA SER A 114 8.24 12.22 9.05
C SER A 114 7.10 11.39 9.64
N TYR A 115 6.85 10.19 9.10
CA TYR A 115 5.90 9.26 9.72
C TYR A 115 6.30 8.88 11.15
N ASP A 116 7.60 8.79 11.44
CA ASP A 116 8.10 8.47 12.78
C ASP A 116 7.85 9.63 13.75
N HIS A 117 8.10 10.88 13.35
CA HIS A 117 7.79 12.03 14.20
C HIS A 117 6.30 12.10 14.54
N ALA A 118 5.42 11.92 13.54
CA ALA A 118 3.98 11.89 13.77
C ALA A 118 3.55 10.68 14.61
N GLN A 119 4.20 9.53 14.45
CA GLN A 119 3.93 8.35 15.25
C GLN A 119 4.32 8.58 16.72
N SER A 120 5.49 9.15 16.99
CA SER A 120 5.93 9.49 18.35
C SER A 120 4.96 10.46 19.03
N MET A 121 4.43 11.44 18.28
CA MET A 121 3.38 12.34 18.78
C MET A 121 2.08 11.61 19.17
N ILE A 122 1.70 10.56 18.42
CA ILE A 122 0.51 9.75 18.69
C ILE A 122 0.72 8.82 19.90
N GLU A 123 1.90 8.20 20.00
CA GLU A 123 2.21 7.20 21.04
C GLU A 123 2.39 7.83 22.43
N ASP A 124 2.80 9.10 22.50
CA ASP A 124 2.98 9.82 23.76
C ASP A 124 2.27 11.19 23.75
N PRO A 125 0.94 11.22 23.97
CA PRO A 125 0.14 12.44 23.92
C PRO A 125 0.52 13.49 24.97
N GLY A 126 1.14 13.07 26.09
CA GLY A 126 1.51 13.96 27.20
C GLY A 126 2.93 14.50 27.12
N ARG A 127 3.73 14.03 26.15
CA ARG A 127 5.15 14.38 26.05
C ARG A 127 5.39 15.76 25.51
N VAL A 128 6.30 16.46 26.17
CA VAL A 128 6.91 17.69 25.64
C VAL A 128 8.14 17.30 24.84
N PHE A 129 8.10 17.49 23.52
CA PHE A 129 9.22 17.20 22.63
C PHE A 129 10.29 18.30 22.72
N GLY A 130 11.56 17.89 22.86
CA GLY A 130 12.70 18.80 22.76
C GLY A 130 12.95 19.26 21.32
N ALA A 131 13.66 20.38 21.16
CA ALA A 131 13.96 20.97 19.85
C ALA A 131 14.81 20.08 18.92
N GLU A 132 15.64 19.20 19.50
CA GLU A 132 16.55 18.29 18.75
C GLU A 132 15.84 17.01 18.26
N GLU A 133 14.66 16.69 18.79
CA GLU A 133 13.94 15.44 18.48
C GLU A 133 13.01 15.56 17.28
N LEU A 134 12.72 16.79 16.88
CA LEU A 134 11.75 17.13 15.86
C LEU A 134 12.38 18.05 14.81
N PRO A 135 11.84 18.06 13.58
CA PRO A 135 12.34 18.95 12.55
C PRO A 135 12.06 20.42 12.89
N PRO A 136 12.76 21.37 12.26
CA PRO A 136 12.55 22.79 12.52
C PRO A 136 11.08 23.21 12.30
N VAL A 137 10.56 23.97 13.27
CA VAL A 137 9.22 24.58 13.23
C VAL A 137 9.32 26.06 12.90
N SER A 138 8.35 26.59 12.15
CA SER A 138 8.24 28.01 11.83
C SER A 138 8.11 28.82 13.14
N PRO A 139 8.76 29.99 13.26
CA PRO A 139 8.66 30.82 14.47
C PRO A 139 7.25 31.35 14.76
N ARG A 140 6.32 31.20 13.81
CA ARG A 140 4.91 31.59 13.96
C ARG A 140 4.04 30.51 14.62
N HIS A 141 4.58 29.31 14.82
CA HIS A 141 3.85 28.16 15.34
C HIS A 141 4.67 27.47 16.44
N THR A 142 3.96 26.84 17.37
CA THR A 142 4.61 26.05 18.43
C THR A 142 4.58 24.56 18.11
N VAL A 143 5.54 23.81 18.65
CA VAL A 143 5.52 22.33 18.55
C VAL A 143 4.25 21.76 19.20
N ALA A 144 3.78 22.37 20.29
CA ALA A 144 2.55 21.96 20.98
C ALA A 144 1.30 22.11 20.08
N GLU A 145 1.20 23.17 19.28
CA GLU A 145 0.12 23.33 18.30
C GLU A 145 0.13 22.21 17.26
N VAL A 146 1.30 21.89 16.70
CA VAL A 146 1.45 20.83 15.69
C VAL A 146 1.12 19.46 16.30
N HIS A 147 1.61 19.20 17.52
CA HIS A 147 1.32 17.96 18.26
C HIS A 147 -0.18 17.79 18.50
N GLN A 148 -0.87 18.83 18.98
CA GLN A 148 -2.31 18.78 19.20
C GLN A 148 -3.10 18.59 17.89
N ALA A 149 -2.65 19.18 16.78
CA ALA A 149 -3.25 18.96 15.47
C ALA A 149 -3.11 17.49 15.02
N VAL A 150 -1.92 16.89 15.20
CA VAL A 150 -1.66 15.47 14.89
C VAL A 150 -2.57 14.55 15.71
N LEU A 151 -2.70 14.80 17.01
CA LEU A 151 -3.59 14.02 17.90
C LEU A 151 -5.06 14.13 17.47
N SER A 152 -5.53 15.34 17.16
CA SER A 152 -6.90 15.58 16.71
C SER A 152 -7.19 14.87 15.38
N LEU A 153 -6.27 14.97 14.43
CA LEU A 153 -6.35 14.27 13.14
C LEU A 153 -6.30 12.76 13.30
N HIS A 154 -5.47 12.24 14.21
CA HIS A 154 -5.39 10.82 14.51
C HIS A 154 -6.73 10.27 15.02
N GLU A 155 -7.36 10.94 15.98
CA GLU A 155 -8.65 10.52 16.52
C GLU A 155 -9.75 10.53 15.45
N ILE A 156 -9.84 11.59 14.64
CA ILE A 156 -10.80 11.64 13.52
C ILE A 156 -10.50 10.53 12.50
N ALA A 157 -9.24 10.29 12.15
CA ALA A 157 -8.86 9.24 11.21
C ALA A 157 -9.19 7.84 11.74
N ARG A 158 -9.08 7.59 13.05
CA ARG A 158 -9.51 6.33 13.66
C ARG A 158 -11.00 6.10 13.45
N GLN A 159 -11.83 7.13 13.66
CA GLN A 159 -13.27 7.07 13.45
C GLN A 159 -13.62 6.85 11.97
N LEU A 160 -13.01 7.63 11.05
CA LEU A 160 -13.18 7.46 9.60
C LEU A 160 -12.83 6.05 9.15
N ARG A 161 -11.70 5.51 9.64
CA ARG A 161 -11.24 4.17 9.31
C ARG A 161 -12.21 3.11 9.81
N GLN A 162 -12.65 3.20 11.07
CA GLN A 162 -13.60 2.27 11.65
C GLN A 162 -14.88 2.24 10.82
N GLN A 163 -15.46 3.40 10.54
CA GLN A 163 -16.65 3.53 9.71
C GLN A 163 -16.45 2.92 8.32
N ARG A 164 -15.31 3.18 7.67
CA ARG A 164 -15.00 2.65 6.33
C ARG A 164 -14.99 1.12 6.28
N PHE A 165 -14.51 0.45 7.33
CA PHE A 165 -14.53 -1.02 7.39
C PHE A 165 -15.91 -1.57 7.80
N THR A 166 -16.65 -0.87 8.68
CA THR A 166 -18.07 -1.16 8.95
C THR A 166 -18.90 -1.07 7.66
N ASP A 167 -18.60 -0.09 6.81
CA ASP A 167 -19.23 0.10 5.49
C ASP A 167 -18.75 -0.93 4.45
N GLY A 168 -17.91 -1.91 4.82
CA GLY A 168 -17.55 -3.05 4.01
C GLY A 168 -16.33 -2.87 3.12
N ALA A 169 -15.37 -2.01 3.49
CA ALA A 169 -14.07 -1.95 2.82
C ALA A 169 -13.23 -3.22 3.03
N LEU A 170 -12.31 -3.45 2.11
CA LEU A 170 -11.37 -4.57 2.08
C LEU A 170 -9.95 -4.04 2.01
N ARG A 171 -9.10 -4.60 2.87
CA ARG A 171 -7.66 -4.43 2.84
C ARG A 171 -6.97 -5.78 2.66
N LEU A 172 -6.15 -5.88 1.61
CA LEU A 172 -5.34 -7.06 1.26
C LEU A 172 -3.89 -6.61 1.07
N ASP A 173 -3.31 -6.05 2.13
CA ASP A 173 -1.93 -5.57 2.07
C ASP A 173 -0.98 -6.73 2.33
N GLN A 174 -0.03 -6.88 1.42
CA GLN A 174 1.07 -7.82 1.56
C GLN A 174 2.27 -7.12 2.19
N MET A 175 3.10 -7.90 2.86
CA MET A 175 4.35 -7.42 3.40
C MET A 175 5.23 -6.79 2.32
N LYS A 176 5.85 -5.65 2.63
CA LYS A 176 6.77 -4.95 1.74
C LYS A 176 8.14 -4.83 2.37
N LEU A 177 9.17 -5.26 1.65
CA LEU A 177 10.56 -5.08 2.06
C LEU A 177 11.03 -3.65 1.81
N SER A 178 11.74 -3.12 2.79
CA SER A 178 12.55 -1.90 2.70
C SER A 178 14.01 -2.24 2.93
N PHE A 179 14.91 -1.44 2.37
CA PHE A 179 16.36 -1.67 2.44
C PHE A 179 17.07 -0.49 3.08
N THR A 180 18.10 -0.80 3.86
CA THR A 180 19.13 0.15 4.28
C THR A 180 20.29 0.01 3.31
N LEU A 181 20.59 1.07 2.56
CA LEU A 181 21.68 1.07 1.59
C LEU A 181 22.90 1.77 2.16
N ASP A 182 24.07 1.21 1.86
CA ASP A 182 25.35 1.88 2.07
C ASP A 182 25.44 3.12 1.17
N LYS A 183 25.82 4.27 1.73
CA LYS A 183 25.79 5.56 1.01
C LYS A 183 26.90 5.68 -0.03
N GLU A 184 28.01 4.97 0.12
CA GLU A 184 29.18 5.09 -0.76
C GLU A 184 29.11 4.07 -1.90
N THR A 185 28.83 2.81 -1.56
CA THR A 185 28.78 1.67 -2.49
C THR A 185 27.41 1.46 -3.12
N GLY A 186 26.33 1.94 -2.48
CA GLY A 186 24.94 1.70 -2.91
C GLY A 186 24.42 0.29 -2.62
N MET A 187 25.20 -0.54 -1.91
CA MET A 187 24.86 -1.94 -1.62
C MET A 187 23.89 -2.05 -0.44
N PRO A 188 22.99 -3.05 -0.42
CA PRO A 188 22.08 -3.27 0.70
C PRO A 188 22.83 -3.83 1.93
N GLN A 189 22.87 -3.08 3.02
CA GLN A 189 23.43 -3.52 4.31
C GLN A 189 22.41 -4.27 5.17
N GLY A 190 21.12 -4.02 4.93
CA GLY A 190 20.02 -4.60 5.70
C GLY A 190 18.71 -4.53 4.94
N CYS A 191 17.78 -5.41 5.29
CA CYS A 191 16.39 -5.30 4.90
C CYS A 191 15.46 -5.48 6.09
N TYR A 192 14.28 -4.86 6.03
CA TYR A 192 13.27 -4.94 7.07
C TYR A 192 11.87 -4.85 6.46
N SER A 193 10.88 -5.39 7.17
CA SER A 193 9.48 -5.24 6.80
C SER A 193 9.01 -3.81 7.09
N TYR A 194 8.46 -3.15 6.08
CA TYR A 194 7.89 -1.81 6.24
C TYR A 194 6.68 -1.87 7.16
N GLN A 195 6.77 -1.19 8.30
CA GLN A 195 5.70 -1.16 9.29
C GLN A 195 4.67 -0.09 8.92
N TYR A 196 3.43 -0.52 8.74
CA TYR A 196 2.30 0.37 8.50
C TYR A 196 1.65 0.79 9.82
N ARG A 197 1.99 1.99 10.31
CA ARG A 197 1.62 2.48 11.64
C ARG A 197 0.44 3.46 11.61
N ASP A 198 0.07 4.01 12.75
CA ASP A 198 -1.09 4.90 12.89
C ASP A 198 -0.90 6.24 12.19
N SER A 199 0.33 6.76 12.12
CA SER A 199 0.65 7.93 11.31
C SER A 199 0.42 7.69 9.81
N ASN A 200 0.62 6.46 9.32
CA ASN A 200 0.26 6.09 7.95
C ASN A 200 -1.25 6.08 7.75
N LYS A 201 -1.99 5.45 8.67
CA LYS A 201 -3.45 5.36 8.66
C LYS A 201 -4.08 6.76 8.68
N LEU A 202 -3.53 7.67 9.50
CA LEU A 202 -3.96 9.06 9.59
C LEU A 202 -3.98 9.71 8.21
N VAL A 203 -2.85 9.70 7.50
CA VAL A 203 -2.77 10.31 6.17
C VAL A 203 -3.65 9.56 5.16
N GLU A 204 -3.70 8.22 5.22
CA GLU A 204 -4.54 7.42 4.33
C GLU A 204 -6.00 7.88 4.34
N GLU A 205 -6.63 8.02 5.52
CA GLU A 205 -8.05 8.34 5.59
C GLU A 205 -8.39 9.72 5.01
N PHE A 206 -7.60 10.75 5.31
CA PHE A 206 -7.85 12.09 4.77
C PHE A 206 -7.55 12.18 3.27
N MET A 207 -6.57 11.43 2.77
CA MET A 207 -6.32 11.35 1.33
C MET A 207 -7.45 10.60 0.60
N LEU A 208 -8.00 9.54 1.20
CA LEU A 208 -9.20 8.87 0.68
C LEU A 208 -10.38 9.83 0.66
N LEU A 209 -10.62 10.57 1.76
CA LEU A 209 -11.70 11.56 1.86
C LEU A 209 -11.59 12.62 0.76
N ALA A 210 -10.40 13.21 0.56
CA ALA A 210 -10.13 14.17 -0.50
C ALA A 210 -10.40 13.59 -1.90
N ASN A 211 -9.91 12.38 -2.17
CA ASN A 211 -10.11 11.71 -3.45
C ASN A 211 -11.59 11.43 -3.75
N MET A 212 -12.37 11.03 -2.74
CA MET A 212 -13.82 10.79 -2.88
C MET A 212 -14.58 12.10 -3.10
N ALA A 213 -14.32 13.12 -2.28
CA ALA A 213 -14.89 14.46 -2.40
C ALA A 213 -14.70 15.03 -3.82
N VAL A 214 -13.46 14.99 -4.32
CA VAL A 214 -13.13 15.47 -5.67
C VAL A 214 -13.79 14.60 -6.75
N ALA A 215 -13.84 13.28 -6.58
CA ALA A 215 -14.54 12.39 -7.52
C ALA A 215 -16.01 12.76 -7.69
N HIS A 216 -16.72 13.01 -6.58
CA HIS A 216 -18.11 13.47 -6.60
C HIS A 216 -18.24 14.84 -7.27
N ARG A 217 -17.35 15.80 -6.95
CA ARG A 217 -17.38 17.15 -7.52
C ARG A 217 -17.21 17.15 -9.03
N ILE A 218 -16.18 16.48 -9.55
CA ILE A 218 -15.88 16.47 -10.99
C ILE A 218 -16.91 15.67 -11.79
N TYR A 219 -17.45 14.58 -11.22
CA TYR A 219 -18.50 13.80 -11.87
C TYR A 219 -19.79 14.60 -11.99
N ARG A 220 -20.20 15.29 -10.92
CA ARG A 220 -21.38 16.16 -10.93
C ARG A 220 -21.26 17.28 -11.96
N ALA A 221 -20.08 17.86 -12.11
CA ALA A 221 -19.85 18.94 -13.08
C ALA A 221 -19.74 18.45 -14.52
N PHE A 222 -19.11 17.28 -14.73
CA PHE A 222 -18.77 16.76 -16.05
C PHE A 222 -19.08 15.26 -16.16
N PRO A 223 -20.37 14.84 -16.15
CA PRO A 223 -20.75 13.42 -16.06
C PRO A 223 -20.28 12.56 -17.23
N ALA A 224 -20.01 13.16 -18.40
CA ALA A 224 -19.51 12.47 -19.58
C ALA A 224 -17.98 12.59 -19.78
N LYS A 225 -17.30 13.41 -18.96
CA LYS A 225 -15.87 13.76 -19.13
C LYS A 225 -15.11 13.73 -17.80
N ALA A 226 -15.64 13.10 -16.75
CA ALA A 226 -14.91 12.94 -15.50
C ALA A 226 -13.92 11.78 -15.60
N LEU A 227 -12.67 12.02 -15.21
CA LEU A 227 -11.64 10.99 -15.05
C LEU A 227 -11.73 10.39 -13.65
N LEU A 228 -12.19 9.15 -13.57
CA LEU A 228 -12.37 8.41 -12.33
C LEU A 228 -11.49 7.16 -12.30
N ARG A 229 -11.46 6.47 -11.16
CA ARG A 229 -10.74 5.22 -10.93
C ARG A 229 -11.65 4.19 -10.28
N ARG A 230 -11.99 3.15 -11.02
CA ARG A 230 -12.83 2.03 -10.56
C ARG A 230 -11.98 0.82 -10.19
N HIS A 231 -12.54 -0.09 -9.42
CA HIS A 231 -11.94 -1.38 -9.11
C HIS A 231 -13.00 -2.46 -9.31
N PRO A 232 -12.91 -3.24 -10.39
CA PRO A 232 -13.83 -4.35 -10.63
C PRO A 232 -13.78 -5.39 -9.50
N PRO A 233 -14.83 -6.22 -9.35
CA PRO A 233 -14.79 -7.36 -8.44
C PRO A 233 -13.77 -8.43 -8.88
N PRO A 234 -13.42 -9.38 -8.00
CA PRO A 234 -12.50 -10.47 -8.30
C PRO A 234 -13.03 -11.36 -9.43
N GLN A 235 -12.13 -12.08 -10.09
CA GLN A 235 -12.47 -13.08 -11.10
C GLN A 235 -13.25 -14.24 -10.47
N THR A 236 -14.52 -14.39 -10.83
CA THR A 236 -15.48 -15.31 -10.22
C THR A 236 -14.98 -16.75 -10.15
N LYS A 237 -14.46 -17.29 -11.27
CA LYS A 237 -13.95 -18.67 -11.32
C LYS A 237 -12.78 -18.89 -10.34
N MET A 238 -11.77 -18.01 -10.39
CA MET A 238 -10.61 -18.11 -9.51
C MET A 238 -10.98 -17.97 -8.03
N LEU A 239 -11.95 -17.11 -7.71
CA LEU A 239 -12.45 -16.94 -6.36
C LEU A 239 -13.17 -18.21 -5.86
N HIS A 240 -14.05 -18.79 -6.66
CA HIS A 240 -14.75 -20.03 -6.31
C HIS A 240 -13.78 -21.21 -6.12
N ASP A 241 -12.80 -21.35 -7.00
CA ASP A 241 -11.77 -22.40 -6.88
C ASP A 241 -10.99 -22.24 -5.57
N LEU A 242 -10.63 -21.01 -5.20
CA LEU A 242 -9.96 -20.71 -3.94
C LEU A 242 -10.86 -20.95 -2.70
N MET A 243 -12.14 -20.60 -2.77
CA MET A 243 -13.10 -20.91 -1.68
C MET A 243 -13.25 -22.41 -1.47
N ALA A 244 -13.37 -23.18 -2.55
CA ALA A 244 -13.44 -24.64 -2.48
C ALA A 244 -12.17 -25.24 -1.86
N PHE A 245 -11.01 -24.65 -2.16
CA PHE A 245 -9.73 -25.01 -1.54
C PHE A 245 -9.70 -24.70 -0.03
N CYS A 246 -10.13 -23.50 0.39
CA CYS A 246 -10.19 -23.12 1.80
C CYS A 246 -11.12 -24.07 2.60
N ASN A 247 -12.31 -24.38 2.05
CA ASN A 247 -13.25 -25.32 2.68
C ASN A 247 -12.63 -26.73 2.84
N GLN A 248 -11.85 -27.21 1.87
CA GLN A 248 -11.14 -28.49 1.99
C GLN A 248 -10.10 -28.49 3.10
N MET A 249 -9.52 -27.33 3.41
CA MET A 249 -8.60 -27.17 4.54
C MET A 249 -9.33 -27.02 5.88
N GLY A 250 -10.66 -26.95 5.89
CA GLY A 250 -11.47 -26.69 7.07
C GLY A 250 -11.53 -25.21 7.44
N LEU A 251 -11.32 -24.32 6.46
CA LEU A 251 -11.40 -22.87 6.62
C LEU A 251 -12.66 -22.35 5.93
N GLU A 252 -13.64 -21.91 6.72
CA GLU A 252 -14.86 -21.28 6.21
C GLU A 252 -14.61 -19.78 6.03
N ILE A 253 -14.45 -19.34 4.78
CA ILE A 253 -14.18 -17.94 4.44
C ILE A 253 -15.33 -17.40 3.61
N GLU A 254 -16.00 -16.38 4.14
CA GLU A 254 -17.10 -15.71 3.45
C GLU A 254 -16.55 -14.69 2.45
N CYS A 255 -16.92 -14.83 1.18
CA CYS A 255 -16.44 -13.98 0.09
C CYS A 255 -17.59 -13.32 -0.70
N THR A 256 -18.77 -13.18 -0.09
CA THR A 256 -19.99 -12.62 -0.72
C THR A 256 -19.83 -11.14 -1.10
N SER A 257 -18.96 -10.43 -0.39
CA SER A 257 -18.60 -9.03 -0.64
C SER A 257 -17.16 -8.74 -0.20
N ALA A 258 -16.66 -7.55 -0.56
CA ALA A 258 -15.36 -7.06 -0.09
C ALA A 258 -15.27 -7.04 1.44
N GLY A 259 -16.30 -6.52 2.11
CA GLY A 259 -16.38 -6.47 3.58
C GLY A 259 -16.47 -7.85 4.22
N ALA A 260 -17.26 -8.77 3.65
CA ALA A 260 -17.33 -10.15 4.15
C ALA A 260 -15.96 -10.84 4.10
N LEU A 261 -15.24 -10.70 2.97
CA LEU A 261 -13.88 -11.23 2.85
C LEU A 261 -12.93 -10.59 3.87
N HIS A 262 -13.02 -9.28 4.07
CA HIS A 262 -12.19 -8.59 5.06
C HIS A 262 -12.44 -9.10 6.47
N LYS A 263 -13.72 -9.29 6.83
CA LYS A 263 -14.16 -9.83 8.12
C LYS A 263 -13.61 -11.24 8.31
N SER A 264 -13.81 -12.12 7.34
CA SER A 264 -13.31 -13.50 7.42
C SER A 264 -11.79 -13.61 7.51
N LEU A 265 -11.05 -12.68 6.91
CA LEU A 265 -9.58 -12.69 7.02
C LEU A 265 -9.04 -12.14 8.34
N ASN A 266 -9.80 -11.31 9.06
CA ASN A 266 -9.32 -10.64 10.28
C ASN A 266 -9.97 -11.11 11.57
N GLU A 267 -11.21 -11.62 11.53
CA GLU A 267 -11.97 -11.99 12.72
C GLU A 267 -12.05 -13.51 12.95
N THR A 268 -11.66 -14.32 11.96
CA THR A 268 -11.80 -15.79 12.01
C THR A 268 -10.57 -16.50 12.56
N PHE A 269 -9.44 -15.81 12.74
CA PHE A 269 -8.18 -16.42 13.17
C PHE A 269 -7.72 -15.88 14.53
N GLY A 270 -7.08 -16.71 15.34
CA GLY A 270 -6.60 -16.34 16.67
C GLY A 270 -5.43 -15.34 16.62
N ASN A 271 -4.91 -14.96 17.80
CA ASN A 271 -3.84 -13.96 17.95
C ASN A 271 -2.45 -14.58 18.13
N ASP A 272 -2.29 -15.87 17.83
CA ASP A 272 -1.00 -16.56 17.91
C ASP A 272 -0.18 -16.42 16.61
N GLN A 273 1.12 -16.70 16.69
CA GLN A 273 2.05 -16.57 15.56
C GLN A 273 1.64 -17.42 14.34
N TYR A 274 1.08 -18.61 14.55
CA TYR A 274 0.61 -19.48 13.48
C TYR A 274 -0.60 -18.86 12.78
N SER A 275 -1.55 -18.31 13.52
CA SER A 275 -2.73 -17.63 12.98
C SER A 275 -2.36 -16.39 12.16
N GLU A 276 -1.39 -15.57 12.61
CA GLU A 276 -0.88 -14.43 11.83
C GLU A 276 -0.16 -14.88 10.55
N ALA A 277 0.69 -15.90 10.61
CA ALA A 277 1.33 -16.47 9.42
C ALA A 277 0.30 -17.02 8.42
N ARG A 278 -0.76 -17.68 8.91
CA ARG A 278 -1.86 -18.19 8.07
C ARG A 278 -2.64 -17.06 7.43
N LYS A 279 -2.90 -15.97 8.16
CA LYS A 279 -3.54 -14.76 7.62
C LYS A 279 -2.70 -14.12 6.51
N GLU A 280 -1.38 -14.05 6.65
CA GLU A 280 -0.49 -13.57 5.59
C GLU A 280 -0.56 -14.44 4.33
N VAL A 281 -0.53 -15.78 4.49
CA VAL A 281 -0.70 -16.72 3.37
C VAL A 281 -2.06 -16.54 2.69
N LEU A 282 -3.15 -16.47 3.46
CA LEU A 282 -4.49 -16.28 2.91
C LEU A 282 -4.61 -14.92 2.20
N THR A 283 -4.06 -13.85 2.77
CA THR A 283 -4.03 -12.52 2.14
C THR A 283 -3.33 -12.57 0.78
N ASN A 284 -2.21 -13.29 0.68
CA ASN A 284 -1.52 -13.54 -0.59
C ASN A 284 -2.37 -14.34 -1.58
N MET A 285 -3.03 -15.41 -1.12
CA MET A 285 -3.89 -16.25 -1.97
C MET A 285 -5.10 -15.47 -2.51
N PHE A 286 -5.82 -14.74 -1.65
CA PHE A 286 -7.00 -13.95 -2.01
C PHE A 286 -6.66 -12.70 -2.82
N SER A 287 -5.38 -12.31 -2.90
CA SER A 287 -4.93 -11.27 -3.83
C SER A 287 -4.92 -11.73 -5.29
N ARG A 288 -4.81 -13.04 -5.57
CA ARG A 288 -4.65 -13.57 -6.95
C ARG A 288 -5.92 -13.43 -7.81
N PRO A 289 -7.14 -13.66 -7.28
CA PRO A 289 -8.37 -13.43 -8.05
C PRO A 289 -8.69 -11.94 -8.24
N MET A 290 -8.09 -11.04 -7.46
CA MET A 290 -8.38 -9.60 -7.52
C MET A 290 -8.00 -9.02 -8.87
N GLN A 291 -8.86 -8.15 -9.41
CA GLN A 291 -8.55 -7.39 -10.62
C GLN A 291 -7.79 -6.11 -10.27
N MET A 292 -7.09 -5.55 -11.25
CA MET A 292 -6.42 -4.27 -11.05
C MET A 292 -7.45 -3.13 -11.07
N ALA A 293 -7.26 -2.14 -10.20
CA ALA A 293 -8.00 -0.88 -10.29
C ALA A 293 -7.54 -0.05 -11.50
N VAL A 294 -8.50 0.48 -12.26
CA VAL A 294 -8.29 1.13 -13.55
C VAL A 294 -8.87 2.54 -13.57
N TYR A 295 -8.13 3.47 -14.15
CA TYR A 295 -8.64 4.77 -14.57
C TYR A 295 -9.59 4.60 -15.75
N PHE A 296 -10.61 5.44 -15.83
CA PHE A 296 -11.56 5.46 -16.94
C PHE A 296 -12.22 6.83 -17.10
N CYS A 297 -12.67 7.11 -18.31
CA CYS A 297 -13.55 8.24 -18.61
C CYS A 297 -15.01 7.81 -18.39
N THR A 298 -15.73 8.54 -17.55
CA THR A 298 -17.13 8.26 -17.22
C THR A 298 -18.05 8.18 -18.43
N GLY A 299 -17.87 9.02 -19.45
CA GLY A 299 -18.67 8.99 -20.68
C GLY A 299 -18.47 7.77 -21.58
N MET A 300 -17.51 6.90 -21.28
CA MET A 300 -17.26 5.66 -22.03
C MET A 300 -17.92 4.42 -21.41
N LEU A 301 -18.36 4.50 -20.15
CA LEU A 301 -19.09 3.42 -19.49
C LEU A 301 -20.54 3.86 -19.27
N LYS A 302 -21.48 3.17 -19.94
CA LYS A 302 -22.92 3.49 -19.84
C LYS A 302 -23.55 3.10 -18.51
N ASN A 303 -22.99 2.11 -17.82
CA ASN A 303 -23.53 1.57 -16.57
C ASN A 303 -22.75 2.12 -15.37
N GLU A 304 -23.36 3.02 -14.61
CA GLU A 304 -22.77 3.65 -13.42
C GLU A 304 -22.44 2.65 -12.31
N THR A 305 -23.11 1.49 -12.25
CA THR A 305 -22.80 0.48 -11.22
C THR A 305 -21.38 -0.08 -11.39
N LEU A 306 -20.80 0.03 -12.59
CA LEU A 306 -19.43 -0.36 -12.88
C LEU A 306 -18.38 0.65 -12.38
N PHE A 307 -18.78 1.85 -11.95
CA PHE A 307 -17.86 2.90 -11.48
C PHE A 307 -17.31 2.58 -10.08
N ARG A 308 -18.03 1.70 -9.37
CA ARG A 308 -17.72 1.26 -8.01
C ARG A 308 -16.27 0.81 -7.86
N HIS A 309 -15.69 1.14 -6.71
CA HIS A 309 -14.39 0.63 -6.31
C HIS A 309 -14.55 -0.54 -5.33
N TYR A 310 -14.46 -1.78 -5.80
CA TYR A 310 -14.70 -3.02 -5.03
C TYR A 310 -14.04 -2.99 -3.65
N ALA A 311 -12.72 -2.85 -3.57
CA ALA A 311 -12.01 -2.93 -2.29
C ALA A 311 -12.26 -1.73 -1.35
N LEU A 312 -12.64 -0.56 -1.86
CA LEU A 312 -12.96 0.59 -1.00
C LEU A 312 -14.45 0.61 -0.63
N ASN A 313 -15.25 -0.19 -1.34
CA ASN A 313 -16.69 -0.27 -1.25
C ASN A 313 -17.47 1.04 -1.52
N VAL A 314 -16.88 1.96 -2.29
CA VAL A 314 -17.47 3.28 -2.60
C VAL A 314 -17.95 3.38 -4.05
N PRO A 315 -18.99 4.19 -4.35
CA PRO A 315 -19.54 4.31 -5.69
C PRO A 315 -18.64 5.08 -6.66
N LEU A 316 -17.97 6.14 -6.18
CA LEU A 316 -17.10 6.99 -6.98
C LEU A 316 -15.75 7.17 -6.27
N TYR A 317 -14.68 7.10 -7.05
CA TYR A 317 -13.32 7.33 -6.56
C TYR A 317 -12.45 7.86 -7.70
N THR A 318 -11.45 8.68 -7.37
CA THR A 318 -10.43 9.13 -8.33
C THR A 318 -9.10 9.32 -7.62
N HIS A 319 -8.08 9.76 -8.33
CA HIS A 319 -6.83 10.23 -7.73
C HIS A 319 -6.66 11.72 -7.95
N PHE A 320 -6.47 12.45 -6.86
CA PHE A 320 -6.30 13.90 -6.81
C PHE A 320 -5.05 14.29 -5.98
N THR A 321 -4.70 13.49 -4.98
CA THR A 321 -3.77 13.87 -3.91
C THR A 321 -2.28 13.74 -4.21
N SER A 322 -1.87 13.50 -5.46
CA SER A 322 -0.44 13.34 -5.81
C SER A 322 -0.08 13.77 -7.25
N PRO A 323 -0.41 15.00 -7.68
CA PRO A 323 -0.18 15.46 -9.04
C PRO A 323 1.31 15.63 -9.43
N ILE A 324 2.21 15.70 -8.47
CA ILE A 324 3.67 15.75 -8.73
C ILE A 324 4.17 14.44 -9.38
N ARG A 325 3.51 13.31 -9.08
CA ARG A 325 3.98 11.95 -9.42
C ARG A 325 2.98 11.09 -10.17
N ARG A 326 1.79 11.63 -10.48
CA ARG A 326 0.71 10.95 -11.21
C ARG A 326 0.02 11.96 -12.13
N PHE A 327 0.04 11.67 -13.42
CA PHE A 327 -0.62 12.48 -14.44
C PHE A 327 -2.16 12.50 -14.33
N PRO A 328 -2.85 11.39 -13.97
CA PRO A 328 -4.30 11.41 -13.74
C PRO A 328 -4.74 12.49 -12.75
N ASP A 329 -3.95 12.71 -11.69
CA ASP A 329 -4.21 13.76 -10.72
C ASP A 329 -4.09 15.16 -11.35
N ILE A 330 -3.17 15.40 -12.28
CA ILE A 330 -3.09 16.68 -13.03
C ILE A 330 -4.37 16.90 -13.85
N VAL A 331 -4.85 15.86 -14.54
CA VAL A 331 -6.12 15.94 -15.29
C VAL A 331 -7.30 16.22 -14.35
N VAL A 332 -7.35 15.55 -13.20
CA VAL A 332 -8.37 15.78 -12.17
C VAL A 332 -8.29 17.19 -11.58
N HIS A 333 -7.09 17.75 -11.36
CA HIS A 333 -6.91 19.15 -10.95
C HIS A 333 -7.46 20.12 -11.98
N ARG A 334 -7.22 19.87 -13.29
CA ARG A 334 -7.81 20.68 -14.37
C ARG A 334 -9.33 20.60 -14.38
N LEU A 335 -9.89 19.39 -14.25
CA LEU A 335 -11.33 19.19 -14.15
C LEU A 335 -11.93 19.89 -12.91
N LEU A 336 -11.28 19.79 -11.76
CA LEU A 336 -11.74 20.45 -10.54
C LEU A 336 -11.69 21.96 -10.70
N SER A 337 -10.61 22.52 -11.26
CA SER A 337 -10.47 23.95 -11.56
C SER A 337 -11.59 24.44 -12.49
N ALA A 338 -11.87 23.71 -13.57
CA ALA A 338 -12.97 24.00 -14.48
C ALA A 338 -14.34 23.93 -13.79
N SER A 339 -14.55 22.95 -12.90
CA SER A 339 -15.80 22.80 -12.13
C SER A 339 -16.07 23.97 -11.19
N LEU A 340 -15.03 24.70 -10.79
CA LEU A 340 -15.10 25.87 -9.91
C LEU A 340 -15.12 27.19 -10.70
N GLY A 341 -15.09 27.16 -12.04
CA GLY A 341 -14.99 28.36 -12.86
C GLY A 341 -13.62 29.07 -12.78
N LEU A 342 -12.59 28.39 -12.25
CA LEU A 342 -11.23 28.93 -12.07
C LEU A 342 -10.30 28.63 -13.25
N GLY A 343 -10.77 27.83 -14.20
CA GLY A 343 -10.00 27.35 -15.35
C GLY A 343 -10.88 27.14 -16.58
N PRO A 344 -10.29 26.88 -17.75
CA PRO A 344 -11.04 26.66 -18.98
C PRO A 344 -11.88 25.39 -18.89
N ALA A 345 -12.96 25.33 -19.67
CA ALA A 345 -13.74 24.11 -19.81
C ALA A 345 -12.87 22.93 -20.29
N PRO A 346 -13.20 21.68 -19.92
CA PRO A 346 -12.41 20.50 -20.33
C PRO A 346 -12.32 20.39 -21.85
N ARG A 347 -11.11 20.57 -22.39
CA ARG A 347 -10.83 20.54 -23.84
C ARG A 347 -10.93 19.13 -24.41
N MET A 348 -10.45 18.13 -23.67
CA MET A 348 -10.47 16.74 -24.11
C MET A 348 -11.90 16.21 -24.28
N GLU A 349 -12.13 15.56 -25.42
CA GLU A 349 -13.35 14.79 -25.65
C GLU A 349 -13.29 13.42 -24.97
N LYS A 350 -14.46 12.81 -24.74
CA LYS A 350 -14.60 11.57 -23.96
C LYS A 350 -13.68 10.42 -24.43
N ALA A 351 -13.48 10.30 -25.75
CA ALA A 351 -12.64 9.26 -26.35
C ALA A 351 -11.14 9.52 -26.11
N GLU A 352 -10.71 10.79 -26.20
CA GLU A 352 -9.32 11.17 -25.91
C GLU A 352 -9.00 10.95 -24.42
N MET A 353 -9.92 11.37 -23.54
CA MET A 353 -9.76 11.15 -22.10
C MET A 353 -9.64 9.67 -21.75
N GLN A 354 -10.42 8.81 -22.42
CA GLN A 354 -10.33 7.36 -22.23
C GLN A 354 -8.99 6.80 -22.72
N LYS A 355 -8.50 7.24 -23.87
CA LYS A 355 -7.17 6.87 -24.36
C LYS A 355 -6.06 7.27 -23.37
N ARG A 356 -6.15 8.47 -22.79
CA ARG A 356 -5.21 8.89 -21.73
C ARG A 356 -5.35 8.04 -20.46
N ALA A 357 -6.57 7.66 -20.08
CA ALA A 357 -6.81 6.79 -18.95
C ALA A 357 -6.19 5.39 -19.15
N GLU A 358 -6.34 4.81 -20.33
CA GLU A 358 -5.73 3.53 -20.74
C GLU A 358 -4.20 3.60 -20.68
N HIS A 359 -3.60 4.63 -21.27
CA HIS A 359 -2.15 4.84 -21.18
C HIS A 359 -1.69 4.94 -19.72
N CYS A 360 -2.42 5.69 -18.88
CA CYS A 360 -2.10 5.80 -17.47
C CYS A 360 -2.22 4.45 -16.72
N ASN A 361 -3.15 3.58 -17.12
CA ASN A 361 -3.25 2.22 -16.59
C ASN A 361 -2.04 1.37 -16.97
N ASP A 362 -1.65 1.39 -18.25
CA ASP A 362 -0.50 0.62 -18.77
C ASP A 362 0.79 1.04 -18.08
N ARG A 363 1.05 2.36 -18.01
CA ARG A 363 2.23 2.91 -17.32
C ARG A 363 2.20 2.63 -15.82
N LYS A 364 1.03 2.64 -15.18
CA LYS A 364 0.90 2.28 -13.76
C LYS A 364 1.24 0.81 -13.51
N MET A 365 0.80 -0.09 -14.39
CA MET A 365 1.12 -1.53 -14.32
C MET A 365 2.60 -1.79 -14.55
N ALA A 366 3.17 -1.18 -15.60
CA ALA A 366 4.59 -1.27 -15.90
C ALA A 366 5.44 -0.73 -14.73
N SER A 367 5.06 0.43 -14.18
CA SER A 367 5.72 1.01 -13.01
C SER A 367 5.68 0.06 -11.81
N LYS A 368 4.52 -0.52 -11.47
CA LYS A 368 4.41 -1.50 -10.37
C LYS A 368 5.37 -2.68 -10.56
N ARG A 369 5.39 -3.29 -11.75
CA ARG A 369 6.28 -4.41 -12.07
C ARG A 369 7.76 -4.05 -11.93
N VAL A 370 8.15 -2.87 -12.39
CA VAL A 370 9.55 -2.39 -12.26
C VAL A 370 9.93 -2.17 -10.79
N GLN A 371 9.01 -1.67 -9.97
CA GLN A 371 9.23 -1.49 -8.53
C GLN A 371 9.43 -2.85 -7.83
N GLU A 372 8.60 -3.85 -8.14
CA GLU A 372 8.72 -5.21 -7.62
C GLU A 372 10.05 -5.86 -8.04
N LEU A 373 10.41 -5.77 -9.33
CA LEU A 373 11.70 -6.28 -9.83
C LEU A 373 12.90 -5.57 -9.19
N SER A 374 12.78 -4.29 -8.86
CA SER A 374 13.82 -3.56 -8.13
C SER A 374 13.98 -4.11 -6.71
N VAL A 375 12.89 -4.44 -6.02
CA VAL A 375 12.95 -5.05 -4.68
C VAL A 375 13.58 -6.43 -4.77
N ASP A 376 13.17 -7.26 -5.74
CA ASP A 376 13.73 -8.60 -5.95
C ASP A 376 15.24 -8.57 -6.25
N LEU A 377 15.68 -7.61 -7.07
CA LEU A 377 17.09 -7.39 -7.37
C LEU A 377 17.90 -7.11 -6.10
N PHE A 378 17.46 -6.13 -5.31
CA PHE A 378 18.18 -5.74 -4.09
C PHE A 378 18.11 -6.83 -3.02
N PHE A 379 17.01 -7.58 -2.94
CA PHE A 379 16.92 -8.71 -2.03
C PHE A 379 17.85 -9.86 -2.43
N GLY A 380 17.96 -10.17 -3.73
CA GLY A 380 18.90 -11.19 -4.21
C GLY A 380 20.36 -10.78 -3.99
N VAL A 381 20.71 -9.51 -4.16
CA VAL A 381 22.03 -8.98 -3.78
C VAL A 381 22.25 -9.09 -2.26
N PHE A 382 21.26 -8.73 -1.46
CA PHE A 382 21.35 -8.81 0.00
C PHE A 382 21.60 -10.26 0.49
N VAL A 383 20.88 -11.24 -0.04
CA VAL A 383 21.12 -12.67 0.27
C VAL A 383 22.54 -13.09 -0.13
N LYS A 384 23.08 -12.51 -1.21
CA LYS A 384 24.45 -12.80 -1.66
C LYS A 384 25.52 -12.26 -0.73
N GLU A 385 25.38 -11.02 -0.28
CA GLU A 385 26.38 -10.37 0.57
C GLU A 385 26.31 -10.86 2.02
N CYS A 386 25.12 -11.17 2.54
CA CYS A 386 24.94 -11.63 3.92
C CYS A 386 25.15 -13.14 4.11
N GLY A 387 25.17 -13.92 3.02
CA GLY A 387 25.18 -15.38 3.08
C GLY A 387 23.80 -15.97 3.41
N PRO A 388 23.73 -17.26 3.78
CA PRO A 388 22.47 -17.95 4.01
C PRO A 388 21.58 -17.25 5.06
N LEU A 389 20.32 -16.99 4.72
CA LEU A 389 19.37 -16.33 5.64
C LEU A 389 18.31 -17.32 6.12
N GLU A 390 18.25 -17.55 7.43
CA GLU A 390 17.21 -18.37 8.04
C GLU A 390 15.92 -17.58 8.30
N SER A 391 14.79 -18.25 8.10
CA SER A 391 13.46 -17.71 8.41
C SER A 391 12.46 -18.85 8.55
N GLU A 392 11.48 -18.68 9.42
CA GLU A 392 10.24 -19.44 9.34
C GLU A 392 9.50 -19.12 8.03
N ALA A 393 8.81 -20.13 7.52
CA ALA A 393 7.96 -20.03 6.34
C ALA A 393 6.69 -20.86 6.55
N MET A 394 5.62 -20.48 5.87
CA MET A 394 4.38 -21.24 5.86
C MET A 394 4.09 -21.79 4.47
N VAL A 395 3.75 -23.09 4.40
CA VAL A 395 3.42 -23.78 3.16
C VAL A 395 2.11 -23.25 2.57
N MET A 396 2.18 -22.76 1.34
CA MET A 396 1.04 -22.25 0.57
C MET A 396 0.41 -23.33 -0.33
N GLY A 397 1.23 -24.22 -0.89
CA GLY A 397 0.77 -25.23 -1.84
C GLY A 397 1.70 -26.43 -1.86
N VAL A 398 1.14 -27.61 -2.13
CA VAL A 398 1.89 -28.87 -2.19
C VAL A 398 1.66 -29.51 -3.55
N LEU A 399 2.75 -29.83 -4.24
CA LEU A 399 2.80 -30.52 -5.53
C LEU A 399 3.39 -31.92 -5.34
N ASN A 400 3.48 -32.70 -6.43
CA ASN A 400 4.01 -34.06 -6.43
C ASN A 400 5.51 -34.13 -6.07
N GLU A 401 6.31 -33.14 -6.48
CA GLU A 401 7.77 -33.13 -6.32
C GLU A 401 8.31 -31.81 -5.74
N ALA A 402 7.40 -30.94 -5.27
CA ALA A 402 7.75 -29.63 -4.74
C ALA A 402 6.63 -29.08 -3.85
N PHE A 403 6.92 -28.01 -3.13
CA PHE A 403 5.91 -27.24 -2.39
C PHE A 403 6.28 -25.76 -2.40
N ASP A 404 5.26 -24.90 -2.39
CA ASP A 404 5.41 -23.44 -2.36
C ASP A 404 5.28 -22.95 -0.92
N VAL A 405 6.16 -22.05 -0.50
CA VAL A 405 6.19 -21.45 0.84
C VAL A 405 6.19 -19.92 0.76
N LEU A 406 5.56 -19.28 1.74
CA LEU A 406 5.73 -17.86 2.04
C LEU A 406 6.74 -17.72 3.17
N VAL A 407 7.89 -17.11 2.88
CA VAL A 407 8.95 -16.89 3.86
C VAL A 407 8.60 -15.67 4.70
N LEU A 408 8.23 -15.89 5.97
CA LEU A 408 7.49 -14.90 6.77
C LEU A 408 8.30 -13.64 7.06
N ARG A 409 9.60 -13.78 7.36
CA ARG A 409 10.47 -12.64 7.66
C ARG A 409 10.67 -11.69 6.46
N PHE A 410 10.57 -12.21 5.24
CA PHE A 410 10.89 -11.47 4.02
C PHE A 410 9.70 -11.28 3.06
N GLY A 411 8.58 -11.97 3.29
CA GLY A 411 7.37 -11.84 2.47
C GLY A 411 7.54 -12.37 1.05
N VAL A 412 8.59 -13.17 0.81
CA VAL A 412 8.91 -13.72 -0.51
C VAL A 412 8.29 -15.11 -0.66
N GLN A 413 7.73 -15.37 -1.83
CA GLN A 413 7.21 -16.69 -2.18
C GLN A 413 8.29 -17.50 -2.89
N LYS A 414 8.54 -18.73 -2.43
CA LYS A 414 9.53 -19.62 -3.04
C LYS A 414 9.00 -21.03 -3.18
N ARG A 415 9.43 -21.68 -4.25
CA ARG A 415 9.23 -23.11 -4.46
C ARG A 415 10.43 -23.88 -3.95
N ILE A 416 10.18 -24.88 -3.12
CA ILE A 416 11.18 -25.83 -2.64
C ILE A 416 10.94 -27.14 -3.40
N TYR A 417 11.96 -27.59 -4.13
CA TYR A 417 11.92 -28.84 -4.88
C TYR A 417 12.54 -29.96 -4.05
N CYS A 418 11.93 -31.14 -4.06
CA CYS A 418 12.43 -32.30 -3.32
C CYS A 418 13.82 -32.73 -3.77
N ASN A 419 14.15 -32.57 -5.05
CA ASN A 419 15.46 -32.90 -5.60
C ASN A 419 16.60 -31.98 -5.10
N ALA A 420 16.29 -30.84 -4.48
CA ALA A 420 17.26 -29.93 -3.91
C ALA A 420 17.51 -30.22 -2.41
N LEU A 421 16.81 -31.21 -1.85
CA LEU A 421 16.89 -31.62 -0.46
C LEU A 421 17.65 -32.97 -0.34
N PRO A 422 18.44 -33.18 0.73
CA PRO A 422 19.12 -34.45 1.02
C PRO A 422 18.13 -35.50 1.54
N LEU A 423 17.37 -36.10 0.62
CA LEU A 423 16.31 -37.06 0.91
C LEU A 423 16.66 -38.45 0.38
N VAL A 424 16.40 -39.47 1.19
CA VAL A 424 16.38 -40.88 0.75
C VAL A 424 15.20 -41.14 -0.19
N GLY A 425 14.08 -40.46 0.06
CA GLY A 425 12.88 -40.55 -0.75
C GLY A 425 11.80 -39.58 -0.31
N PHE A 426 10.80 -39.41 -1.17
CA PHE A 426 9.60 -38.65 -0.85
C PHE A 426 8.37 -39.30 -1.51
N GLN A 427 7.21 -39.12 -0.90
CA GLN A 427 5.95 -39.65 -1.42
C GLN A 427 4.85 -38.59 -1.35
N PHE A 428 4.25 -38.29 -2.50
CA PHE A 428 3.05 -37.47 -2.56
C PHE A 428 1.81 -38.33 -2.40
N GLN A 429 0.91 -37.89 -1.53
CA GLN A 429 -0.37 -38.54 -1.32
C GLN A 429 -1.48 -37.51 -1.10
N LYS A 430 -2.71 -37.88 -1.45
CA LYS A 430 -3.92 -37.13 -1.09
C LYS A 430 -4.62 -37.89 0.03
N VAL A 431 -4.45 -37.45 1.27
CA VAL A 431 -5.18 -38.01 2.41
C VAL A 431 -6.54 -37.33 2.46
N GLY A 432 -7.58 -38.03 2.00
CA GLY A 432 -8.87 -37.42 1.69
C GLY A 432 -8.76 -36.42 0.54
N LYS A 433 -9.07 -35.15 0.79
CA LYS A 433 -8.91 -34.06 -0.18
C LYS A 433 -7.64 -33.22 0.02
N LYS A 434 -6.86 -33.47 1.08
CA LYS A 434 -5.71 -32.64 1.44
C LYS A 434 -4.43 -33.21 0.81
N PRO A 435 -3.68 -32.43 0.00
CA PRO A 435 -2.39 -32.86 -0.51
C PRO A 435 -1.37 -32.89 0.64
N GLN A 436 -0.59 -33.97 0.70
CA GLN A 436 0.49 -34.15 1.65
C GLN A 436 1.72 -34.68 0.94
N LEU A 437 2.89 -34.28 1.41
CA LEU A 437 4.18 -34.72 0.89
C LEU A 437 5.02 -35.25 2.05
N SER A 438 5.22 -36.55 2.10
CA SER A 438 6.03 -37.21 3.12
C SER A 438 7.48 -37.25 2.65
N LEU A 439 8.40 -36.71 3.44
CA LEU A 439 9.83 -36.63 3.17
C LEU A 439 10.58 -37.58 4.10
N VAL A 440 11.53 -38.34 3.56
CA VAL A 440 12.46 -39.19 4.31
C VAL A 440 13.87 -38.65 4.13
N TRP A 441 14.45 -38.10 5.20
CA TRP A 441 15.75 -37.44 5.19
C TRP A 441 16.90 -38.44 5.25
N GLU A 442 18.01 -38.16 4.56
CA GLU A 442 19.24 -38.96 4.66
C GLU A 442 19.73 -39.00 6.12
N PRO A 443 20.02 -40.16 6.74
CA PRO A 443 20.48 -40.23 8.12
C PRO A 443 21.86 -39.55 8.31
N GLN A 444 22.13 -38.92 9.47
CA GLN A 444 23.42 -38.25 9.71
C GLN A 444 24.56 -39.25 10.00
N SER A 445 24.21 -40.43 10.50
CA SER A 445 25.12 -41.54 10.73
C SER A 445 24.40 -42.86 10.43
N THR A 446 25.18 -43.92 10.19
CA THR A 446 24.65 -45.26 9.93
C THR A 446 23.86 -45.88 11.09
N GLU A 447 23.92 -45.28 12.28
CA GLU A 447 23.24 -45.76 13.50
C GLU A 447 21.95 -44.99 13.82
N GLN A 448 21.61 -43.94 13.07
CA GLN A 448 20.40 -43.15 13.27
C GLN A 448 19.33 -43.48 12.23
N ASP A 449 18.08 -43.62 12.69
CA ASP A 449 16.94 -43.76 11.80
C ASP A 449 16.76 -42.50 10.93
N ALA A 450 16.35 -42.72 9.68
CA ALA A 450 16.05 -41.65 8.74
C ALA A 450 14.83 -40.85 9.24
N PRO A 451 14.98 -39.56 9.61
CA PRO A 451 13.87 -38.80 10.13
C PRO A 451 12.82 -38.60 9.04
N GLN A 452 11.55 -38.74 9.42
CA GLN A 452 10.42 -38.52 8.54
C GLN A 452 9.76 -37.18 8.85
N GLN A 453 9.34 -36.45 7.81
CA GLN A 453 8.64 -35.18 7.95
C GLN A 453 7.50 -35.10 6.94
N VAL A 454 6.30 -34.75 7.42
CA VAL A 454 5.12 -34.59 6.55
C VAL A 454 4.87 -33.11 6.30
N ILE A 455 4.86 -32.71 5.03
CA ILE A 455 4.57 -31.36 4.58
C ILE A 455 3.12 -31.27 4.13
N THR A 456 2.38 -30.34 4.72
CA THR A 456 0.97 -30.06 4.40
C THR A 456 0.76 -28.55 4.24
N ILE A 457 -0.33 -28.15 3.61
CA ILE A 457 -0.70 -26.74 3.47
C ILE A 457 -0.90 -26.12 4.86
N PHE A 458 -0.41 -24.89 5.04
CA PHE A 458 -0.34 -24.16 6.31
C PHE A 458 0.57 -24.80 7.38
N ALA A 459 1.42 -25.76 7.03
CA ALA A 459 2.49 -26.18 7.94
C ALA A 459 3.52 -25.04 8.08
N LEU A 460 3.94 -24.77 9.32
CA LEU A 460 5.12 -23.96 9.61
C LEU A 460 6.37 -24.82 9.42
N VAL A 461 7.37 -24.24 8.74
CA VAL A 461 8.64 -24.88 8.43
C VAL A 461 9.77 -23.86 8.51
N ASP A 462 10.96 -24.32 8.88
CA ASP A 462 12.17 -23.50 8.83
C ASP A 462 12.83 -23.61 7.46
N VAL A 463 13.15 -22.48 6.85
CA VAL A 463 13.81 -22.43 5.55
C VAL A 463 15.07 -21.58 5.60
N VAL A 464 16.00 -21.93 4.72
CA VAL A 464 17.23 -21.17 4.49
C VAL A 464 17.20 -20.65 3.06
N LEU A 465 17.31 -19.32 2.92
CA LEU A 465 17.52 -18.66 1.64
C LEU A 465 19.00 -18.68 1.31
N ARG A 466 19.36 -19.23 0.14
CA ARG A 466 20.76 -19.31 -0.32
C ARG A 466 20.90 -18.82 -1.76
N VAL A 467 22.09 -18.35 -2.08
CA VAL A 467 22.45 -17.92 -3.43
C VAL A 467 22.52 -19.13 -4.36
N ASP A 468 21.96 -18.99 -5.56
CA ASP A 468 22.10 -19.97 -6.64
C ASP A 468 23.27 -19.57 -7.56
N SER A 469 23.64 -20.43 -8.51
CA SER A 469 24.73 -20.18 -9.47
C SER A 469 24.56 -18.95 -10.39
N GLY A 470 23.41 -18.24 -10.32
CA GLY A 470 23.16 -17.01 -11.05
C GLY A 470 23.43 -15.76 -10.20
N ALA A 471 23.99 -14.70 -10.81
CA ALA A 471 24.52 -13.52 -10.14
C ALA A 471 23.59 -12.79 -9.14
N VAL A 472 22.27 -13.01 -9.21
CA VAL A 472 21.25 -12.41 -8.32
C VAL A 472 20.12 -13.40 -7.98
N LYS A 473 20.29 -14.68 -8.28
CA LYS A 473 19.26 -15.69 -8.03
C LYS A 473 19.48 -16.30 -6.65
N TYR A 474 18.38 -16.55 -5.96
CA TYR A 474 18.39 -17.22 -4.67
C TYR A 474 17.24 -18.23 -4.60
N SER A 475 17.50 -19.36 -3.97
CA SER A 475 16.55 -20.44 -3.70
C SER A 475 16.22 -20.51 -2.21
N ALA A 476 15.09 -21.16 -1.90
CA ALA A 476 14.77 -21.56 -0.52
C ALA A 476 14.95 -23.06 -0.40
N VAL A 477 15.49 -23.49 0.74
CA VAL A 477 15.69 -24.90 1.08
C VAL A 477 15.12 -25.14 2.47
N LEU A 478 14.45 -26.27 2.65
CA LEU A 478 13.90 -26.68 3.93
C LEU A 478 15.03 -27.08 4.89
N LYS A 479 15.00 -26.59 6.14
CA LYS A 479 15.92 -27.04 7.19
C LYS A 479 15.48 -28.42 7.69
N ARG A 480 16.46 -29.30 7.93
CA ARG A 480 16.21 -30.66 8.44
C ARG A 480 15.59 -30.60 9.84
N PRO A 481 14.61 -31.47 10.16
CA PRO A 481 14.09 -31.61 11.52
C PRO A 481 15.19 -31.99 12.51
N GLY A 482 15.29 -31.27 13.64
CA GLY A 482 16.19 -31.61 14.76
C GLY A 482 17.68 -31.31 14.55
N GLY A 483 18.08 -30.65 13.46
CA GLY A 483 19.47 -30.28 13.19
C GLY A 483 19.84 -28.89 13.71
N GLY A 484 20.75 -28.83 14.68
CA GLY A 484 21.56 -27.64 14.96
C GLY A 484 22.48 -27.31 13.77
N ASP A 485 22.86 -26.04 13.66
CA ASP A 485 23.46 -25.40 12.50
C ASP A 485 24.57 -26.21 11.78
N PHE A 486 24.22 -26.77 10.62
CA PHE A 486 25.18 -27.30 9.66
C PHE A 486 25.67 -26.19 8.72
N PHE A 487 26.39 -25.21 9.27
CA PHE A 487 27.22 -24.31 8.45
C PHE A 487 28.57 -24.06 9.11
N SER A 488 29.35 -25.12 9.23
CA SER A 488 30.80 -25.01 9.17
C SER A 488 31.35 -26.30 8.57
N LEU A 489 31.74 -26.25 7.29
CA LEU A 489 32.82 -27.03 6.67
C LEU A 489 32.82 -26.81 5.15
N GLY A 490 33.91 -26.20 4.66
CA GLY A 490 34.25 -26.13 3.24
C GLY A 490 34.66 -24.74 2.79
N ARG A 491 35.97 -24.47 2.83
CA ARG A 491 36.64 -23.24 2.37
C ARG A 491 36.38 -22.91 0.90
#